data_AF-A0A1F6DRF3-F1
#
_entry.id   AF-A0A1F6DRF3-F1
#
_cell.length_a   1.000
_cell.length_b   1.000
_cell.length_c   1.000
_cell.angle_alpha   90.00
_cell.angle_beta   90.00
_cell.angle_gamma   90.00
#
_symmetry.space_group_name_H-M   'P 1'
#
loop_
_entity.id
_entity.type
_entity.pdbx_description
1 polymer ?
#
loop_
_entity_poly.entity_id
_entity_poly.type
_entity_poly.pdbx_seq_one_letter_code
_entity_poly.pdbx_strand_id
1 'polypeptide(L)'
;MEGEPTLVSPKLDEEYGNEAHEVLRTLHRELGTQESFVGVTLIGSLVRGHSNESSDLDVRILEDTAEGNAVGKINQICVDELAKLREKGILKRKVHHEVIGLSSKALKRLLPQEPRNDDFPQILDEVQVMRSAIVALCSPMVGPKVQEYRHMVGNYIQEMPPAQALKLLKDLAATAMTLEEHSHHKRVARIPALKNRNKDKADRARVVMWYKRIATALELVEKK
;
A
#
# COMPACT_ATOMS: atom_id res chain seq x y z
N MET A 1 21.69 -14.74 -12.62
CA MET A 1 21.58 -13.27 -12.70
C MET A 1 20.09 -12.95 -12.75
N GLU A 2 19.49 -12.81 -11.58
CA GLU A 2 18.08 -12.42 -11.45
C GLU A 2 18.02 -10.92 -11.72
N GLY A 3 17.12 -10.50 -12.61
CA GLY A 3 16.99 -9.10 -13.01
C GLY A 3 16.63 -8.22 -11.81
N GLU A 4 17.30 -7.08 -11.68
CA GLU A 4 16.91 -6.07 -10.70
C GLU A 4 15.43 -5.69 -10.93
N PRO A 5 14.57 -5.73 -9.90
CA PRO A 5 13.18 -5.36 -10.06
C PRO A 5 13.10 -3.90 -10.48
N THR A 6 12.60 -3.65 -11.68
CA THR A 6 12.36 -2.30 -12.19
C THR A 6 11.22 -1.70 -11.37
N LEU A 7 11.61 -0.87 -10.41
CA LEU A 7 10.80 -0.51 -9.26
C LEU A 7 9.88 0.68 -9.51
N VAL A 8 10.07 1.42 -10.60
CA VAL A 8 9.40 2.71 -10.78
C VAL A 8 9.12 3.00 -12.25
N SER A 9 8.07 3.78 -12.50
CA SER A 9 7.77 4.35 -13.83
C SER A 9 9.00 5.09 -14.38
N PRO A 10 9.32 4.97 -15.69
CA PRO A 10 10.48 5.61 -16.32
C PRO A 10 10.60 7.13 -16.08
N LYS A 11 9.48 7.81 -15.78
CA LYS A 11 9.44 9.25 -15.47
C LYS A 11 10.00 9.63 -14.10
N LEU A 12 10.18 8.67 -13.18
CA LEU A 12 10.70 8.93 -11.84
C LEU A 12 12.23 8.72 -11.78
N ASP A 13 12.81 7.99 -12.73
CA ASP A 13 14.24 7.67 -12.79
C ASP A 13 15.12 8.89 -13.08
N GLU A 14 14.63 9.84 -13.89
CA GLU A 14 15.46 10.90 -14.47
C GLU A 14 15.81 12.06 -13.51
N GLU A 15 15.06 12.27 -12.41
CA GLU A 15 15.27 13.46 -11.55
C GLU A 15 15.17 13.19 -10.04
N TYR A 16 14.41 12.15 -9.63
CA TYR A 16 14.11 11.88 -8.21
C TYR A 16 14.27 10.41 -7.81
N GLY A 17 14.63 9.55 -8.77
CA GLY A 17 14.62 8.10 -8.62
C GLY A 17 15.68 7.58 -7.67
N ASN A 18 16.88 8.17 -7.66
CA ASN A 18 18.02 7.60 -6.92
C ASN A 18 17.79 7.49 -5.40
N GLU A 19 17.25 8.52 -4.76
CA GLU A 19 16.99 8.50 -3.31
C GLU A 19 15.83 7.55 -2.95
N ALA A 20 14.71 7.65 -3.67
CA ALA A 20 13.54 6.81 -3.43
C ALA A 20 13.81 5.32 -3.74
N HIS A 21 14.59 5.04 -4.79
CA HIS A 21 15.09 3.71 -5.11
C HIS A 21 16.00 3.18 -4.03
N GLU A 22 16.94 3.99 -3.53
CA GLU A 22 17.87 3.52 -2.51
C GLU A 22 17.16 3.24 -1.18
N VAL A 23 16.14 4.05 -0.83
CA VAL A 23 15.24 3.77 0.29
C VAL A 23 14.53 2.44 0.08
N LEU A 24 13.88 2.23 -1.07
CA LEU A 24 13.18 0.98 -1.35
C LEU A 24 14.12 -0.23 -1.36
N ARG A 25 15.28 -0.12 -2.01
CA ARG A 25 16.29 -1.18 -2.12
C ARG A 25 16.84 -1.54 -0.74
N THR A 26 17.19 -0.55 0.08
CA THR A 26 17.68 -0.76 1.44
C THR A 26 16.60 -1.41 2.29
N LEU A 27 15.38 -0.85 2.33
CA LEU A 27 14.31 -1.43 3.14
C LEU A 27 13.96 -2.85 2.67
N HIS A 28 13.88 -3.10 1.37
CA HIS A 28 13.64 -4.44 0.83
C HIS A 28 14.74 -5.44 1.25
N ARG A 29 16.01 -5.03 1.18
CA ARG A 29 17.14 -5.89 1.55
C ARG A 29 17.19 -6.17 3.05
N GLU A 30 17.12 -5.13 3.87
CA GLU A 30 17.32 -5.26 5.31
C GLU A 30 16.09 -5.87 5.99
N LEU A 31 14.88 -5.43 5.63
CA LEU A 31 13.64 -6.03 6.13
C LEU A 31 13.40 -7.42 5.54
N GLY A 32 13.93 -7.72 4.35
CA GLY A 32 13.86 -9.04 3.70
C GLY A 32 14.42 -10.18 4.54
N THR A 33 15.26 -9.87 5.54
CA THR A 33 15.78 -10.85 6.50
C THR A 33 14.78 -11.25 7.59
N GLN A 34 13.71 -10.47 7.75
CA GLN A 34 12.70 -10.70 8.78
C GLN A 34 11.59 -11.60 8.24
N GLU A 35 11.30 -12.67 8.96
CA GLU A 35 10.22 -13.60 8.58
C GLU A 35 8.87 -12.90 8.48
N SER A 36 8.61 -11.89 9.32
CA SER A 36 7.37 -11.12 9.28
C SER A 36 7.28 -10.13 8.12
N PHE A 37 8.34 -9.91 7.32
CA PHE A 37 8.28 -8.92 6.24
C PHE A 37 7.53 -9.45 5.02
N VAL A 38 6.47 -8.74 4.63
CA VAL A 38 5.70 -9.08 3.42
C VAL A 38 6.21 -8.29 2.22
N GLY A 39 6.31 -6.97 2.35
CA GLY A 39 6.80 -6.11 1.29
C GLY A 39 6.75 -4.62 1.61
N VAL A 40 7.35 -3.82 0.71
CA VAL A 40 7.48 -2.37 0.81
C VAL A 40 7.11 -1.71 -0.52
N THR A 41 6.49 -0.54 -0.45
CA THR A 41 6.14 0.29 -1.62
C THR A 41 6.28 1.77 -1.29
N LEU A 42 6.54 2.57 -2.31
CA LEU A 42 6.33 4.02 -2.24
C LEU A 42 4.83 4.31 -2.34
N ILE A 43 4.40 5.35 -1.65
CA ILE A 43 3.06 5.93 -1.77
C ILE A 43 3.20 7.45 -1.93
N GLY A 44 2.11 8.19 -1.76
CA GLY A 44 2.23 9.65 -1.62
C GLY A 44 2.34 10.42 -2.94
N SER A 45 2.85 11.64 -2.86
CA SER A 45 2.94 12.58 -4.00
C SER A 45 3.90 12.10 -5.10
N LEU A 46 4.96 11.38 -4.73
CA LEU A 46 5.98 10.88 -5.66
C LEU A 46 5.39 9.93 -6.68
N VAL A 47 4.70 8.87 -6.24
CA VAL A 47 4.06 7.88 -7.12
C VAL A 47 2.97 8.50 -8.00
N ARG A 48 2.43 9.65 -7.59
CA ARG A 48 1.39 10.39 -8.34
C ARG A 48 1.96 11.44 -9.30
N GLY A 49 3.29 11.59 -9.39
CA GLY A 49 3.94 12.56 -10.28
C GLY A 49 3.74 14.02 -9.85
N HIS A 50 3.61 14.27 -8.55
CA HIS A 50 3.42 15.61 -7.98
C HIS A 50 4.47 15.96 -6.92
N SER A 51 5.51 15.13 -6.77
CA SER A 51 6.62 15.41 -5.85
C SER A 51 7.55 16.46 -6.46
N ASN A 52 8.13 17.29 -5.60
CA ASN A 52 9.20 18.22 -5.92
C ASN A 52 10.37 18.00 -4.95
N GLU A 53 11.46 18.76 -5.07
CA GLU A 53 12.66 18.62 -4.23
C GLU A 53 12.41 18.78 -2.73
N SER A 54 11.45 19.62 -2.35
CA SER A 54 11.06 19.84 -0.94
C SER A 54 10.08 18.80 -0.39
N SER A 55 9.60 17.88 -1.23
CA SER A 55 8.58 16.91 -0.84
C SER A 55 9.19 15.76 -0.05
N ASP A 56 8.51 15.38 1.04
CA ASP A 56 8.78 14.17 1.80
C ASP A 56 8.59 12.91 0.93
N LEU A 57 9.25 11.82 1.33
CA LEU A 57 9.03 10.48 0.77
C LEU A 57 8.05 9.72 1.66
N ASP A 58 6.98 9.19 1.08
CA ASP A 58 6.03 8.35 1.81
C ASP A 58 6.25 6.88 1.45
N VAL A 59 6.48 6.04 2.46
CA VAL A 59 6.75 4.60 2.34
C VAL A 59 5.69 3.82 3.11
N ARG A 60 5.22 2.72 2.54
CA ARG A 60 4.35 1.77 3.23
C ARG A 60 4.98 0.39 3.25
N ILE A 61 4.96 -0.23 4.42
CA ILE A 61 5.51 -1.56 4.69
C ILE A 61 4.38 -2.46 5.18
N LEU A 62 4.34 -3.69 4.68
CA LEU A 62 3.45 -4.73 5.18
C LEU A 62 4.22 -5.71 6.05
N GLU A 63 3.68 -5.94 7.25
CA GLU A 63 4.16 -6.92 8.22
C GLU A 63 3.12 -8.03 8.39
N ASP A 64 3.56 -9.28 8.30
CA ASP A 64 2.76 -10.45 8.63
C ASP A 64 2.62 -10.56 10.16
N THR A 65 1.41 -10.30 10.64
CA THR A 65 1.07 -10.33 12.06
C THR A 65 0.42 -11.65 12.49
N ALA A 66 0.60 -12.74 11.73
CA ALA A 66 0.19 -14.07 12.18
C ALA A 66 0.88 -14.48 13.50
N GLU A 67 0.17 -15.24 14.32
CA GLU A 67 0.67 -15.74 15.61
C GLU A 67 2.02 -16.46 15.45
N GLY A 68 3.01 -16.05 16.25
CA GLY A 68 4.37 -16.61 16.23
C GLY A 68 5.42 -15.67 15.63
N ASN A 69 5.01 -14.66 14.86
CA ASN A 69 5.91 -13.64 14.34
C ASN A 69 6.26 -12.60 15.42
N ALA A 70 7.53 -12.22 15.51
CA ALA A 70 7.97 -11.13 16.38
C ALA A 70 7.53 -9.77 15.79
N VAL A 71 6.32 -9.34 16.14
CA VAL A 71 5.75 -8.06 15.69
C VAL A 71 6.55 -6.88 16.25
N GLY A 72 6.78 -5.87 15.42
CA GLY A 72 7.36 -4.58 15.85
C GLY A 72 8.86 -4.43 15.59
N LYS A 73 9.57 -5.50 15.20
CA LYS A 73 10.98 -5.40 14.77
C LYS A 73 11.13 -4.64 13.45
N ILE A 74 10.18 -4.79 12.54
CA ILE A 74 10.19 -4.12 11.23
C ILE A 74 10.27 -2.60 11.37
N ASN A 75 9.47 -2.02 12.27
CA ASN A 75 9.46 -0.57 12.46
C ASN A 75 10.83 -0.07 12.96
N GLN A 76 11.45 -0.78 13.91
CA GLN A 76 12.76 -0.40 14.44
C GLN A 76 13.85 -0.49 13.36
N ILE A 77 13.91 -1.61 12.64
CA ILE A 77 14.88 -1.79 11.55
C ILE A 77 14.70 -0.70 10.48
N CYS A 78 13.45 -0.40 10.12
CA CYS A 78 13.16 0.69 9.18
C CYS A 78 13.71 2.04 9.67
N VAL A 79 13.49 2.39 10.93
CA VAL A 79 14.02 3.65 11.52
C VAL A 79 15.56 3.66 11.48
N ASP A 80 16.20 2.56 11.88
CA ASP A 80 17.66 2.46 11.95
C ASP A 80 18.30 2.56 10.56
N GLU A 81 17.72 1.90 9.56
CA GLU A 81 18.25 1.93 8.19
C GLU A 81 18.05 3.28 7.50
N LEU A 82 16.91 3.94 7.74
CA LEU A 82 16.69 5.30 7.27
C LEU A 82 17.66 6.30 7.92
N ALA A 83 18.00 6.11 9.19
CA ALA A 83 19.02 6.90 9.87
C ALA A 83 20.41 6.71 9.24
N LYS A 84 20.82 5.46 8.97
CA LYS A 84 22.09 5.15 8.30
C LYS A 84 22.18 5.77 6.90
N LEU A 85 21.10 5.73 6.11
CA LEU A 85 21.07 6.39 4.80
C LEU A 85 21.23 7.90 4.90
N ARG A 86 20.68 8.51 5.95
CA ARG A 86 20.81 9.95 6.23
C ARG A 86 22.22 10.32 6.66
N GLU A 87 22.84 9.54 7.55
CA GLU A 87 24.23 9.73 7.98
C GLU A 87 25.22 9.65 6.81
N LYS A 88 24.95 8.77 5.84
CA LYS A 88 25.74 8.64 4.60
C LYS A 88 25.49 9.78 3.59
N GLY A 89 24.60 10.72 3.87
CA GLY A 89 24.24 11.82 2.96
C GLY A 89 23.44 11.40 1.72
N ILE A 90 22.97 10.15 1.68
CA ILE A 90 22.17 9.61 0.58
C ILE A 90 20.71 10.06 0.71
N LEU A 91 20.16 9.99 1.93
CA LEU A 91 18.81 10.44 2.24
C LEU A 91 18.83 11.89 2.74
N LYS A 92 18.36 12.81 1.90
CA LYS A 92 18.22 14.25 2.19
C LYS A 92 16.80 14.60 2.62
N ARG A 93 15.81 13.91 2.06
CA ARG A 93 14.39 14.15 2.33
C ARG A 93 13.98 13.53 3.66
N LYS A 94 12.88 14.06 4.21
CA LYS A 94 12.18 13.37 5.29
C LYS A 94 11.44 12.17 4.70
N VAL A 95 11.51 11.05 5.41
CA VAL A 95 10.74 9.86 5.09
C VAL A 95 9.63 9.72 6.12
N HIS A 96 8.40 9.58 5.64
CA HIS A 96 7.25 9.17 6.40
C HIS A 96 6.98 7.71 6.08
N HIS A 97 7.16 6.82 7.04
CA HIS A 97 6.85 5.40 6.87
C HIS A 97 5.65 4.97 7.71
N GLU A 98 4.89 4.02 7.18
CA GLU A 98 3.77 3.37 7.84
C GLU A 98 3.95 1.86 7.75
N VAL A 99 3.94 1.17 8.90
CA VAL A 99 3.91 -0.29 8.97
C VAL A 99 2.47 -0.72 9.21
N ILE A 100 1.93 -1.54 8.31
CA ILE A 100 0.57 -2.07 8.43
C ILE A 100 0.64 -3.58 8.60
N GLY A 101 -0.05 -4.08 9.63
CA GLY A 101 -0.19 -5.51 9.87
C GLY A 101 -1.18 -6.16 8.90
N LEU A 102 -0.77 -7.28 8.30
CA LEU A 102 -1.60 -8.13 7.45
C LEU A 102 -1.53 -9.57 7.96
N SER A 103 -2.49 -9.97 8.79
CA SER A 103 -2.55 -11.34 9.31
C SER A 103 -3.27 -12.26 8.32
N SER A 104 -2.55 -13.28 7.84
CA SER A 104 -3.10 -14.35 7.00
C SER A 104 -4.28 -15.08 7.64
N LYS A 105 -4.23 -15.29 8.97
CA LYS A 105 -5.35 -15.87 9.75
C LYS A 105 -6.56 -14.93 9.82
N ALA A 106 -6.30 -13.64 10.00
CA ALA A 106 -7.37 -12.66 10.11
C ALA A 106 -8.07 -12.41 8.77
N LEU A 107 -7.38 -12.59 7.63
CA LEU A 107 -7.96 -12.41 6.29
C LEU A 107 -9.25 -13.20 6.13
N LYS A 108 -9.26 -14.50 6.47
CA LYS A 108 -10.48 -15.34 6.40
C LYS A 108 -11.63 -14.79 7.24
N ARG A 109 -11.31 -14.26 8.43
CA ARG A 109 -12.30 -13.81 9.42
C ARG A 109 -12.88 -12.44 9.09
N LEU A 110 -12.05 -11.51 8.60
CA LEU A 110 -12.37 -10.09 8.50
C LEU A 110 -12.74 -9.66 7.08
N LEU A 111 -12.26 -10.34 6.03
CA LEU A 111 -12.65 -10.05 4.64
C LEU A 111 -14.17 -10.13 4.39
N PRO A 112 -14.91 -11.12 4.94
CA PRO A 112 -16.35 -11.23 4.70
C PRO A 112 -17.19 -10.30 5.58
N GLN A 113 -16.59 -9.65 6.59
CA GLN A 113 -17.37 -8.85 7.53
C GLN A 113 -17.84 -7.55 6.89
N GLU A 114 -19.14 -7.31 7.04
CA GLU A 114 -19.73 -6.01 6.77
C GLU A 114 -19.75 -5.23 8.08
N PRO A 115 -18.83 -4.26 8.27
CA PRO A 115 -18.88 -3.40 9.43
C PRO A 115 -20.25 -2.69 9.48
N ARG A 116 -21.09 -3.01 10.45
CA ARG A 116 -22.34 -2.32 10.76
C ARG A 116 -22.03 -1.16 11.70
N ASN A 117 -22.85 -0.12 11.67
CA ASN A 117 -22.71 1.02 12.58
C ASN A 117 -22.80 0.62 14.07
N ASP A 118 -23.41 -0.53 14.36
CA ASP A 118 -23.54 -1.08 15.72
C ASP A 118 -22.39 -2.03 16.11
N ASP A 119 -21.45 -2.29 15.20
CA ASP A 119 -20.28 -3.10 15.53
C ASP A 119 -19.36 -2.33 16.49
N PHE A 120 -18.72 -3.07 17.40
CA PHE A 120 -17.76 -2.49 18.33
C PHE A 120 -16.69 -1.69 17.55
N PRO A 121 -16.33 -0.47 17.97
CA PRO A 121 -15.36 0.39 17.27
C PRO A 121 -14.06 -0.33 16.89
N GLN A 122 -13.63 -1.28 17.72
CA GLN A 122 -12.44 -2.10 17.48
C GLN A 122 -12.54 -2.99 16.22
N ILE A 123 -13.72 -3.53 15.90
CA ILE A 123 -13.94 -4.36 14.71
C ILE A 123 -13.92 -3.48 13.45
N LEU A 124 -14.50 -2.27 13.53
CA LEU A 124 -14.47 -1.29 12.44
C LEU A 124 -13.01 -0.92 12.09
N ASP A 125 -12.20 -0.66 13.11
CA ASP A 125 -10.77 -0.35 12.95
C ASP A 125 -10.00 -1.54 12.34
N GLU A 126 -10.22 -2.77 12.82
CA GLU A 126 -9.57 -3.97 12.28
C GLU A 126 -9.89 -4.21 10.79
N VAL A 127 -11.16 -4.06 10.40
CA VAL A 127 -11.60 -4.21 9.01
C VAL A 127 -11.00 -3.11 8.13
N GLN A 128 -10.93 -1.87 8.61
CA GLN A 128 -10.35 -0.76 7.86
C GLN A 128 -8.83 -0.91 7.68
N VAL A 129 -8.12 -1.36 8.72
CA VAL A 129 -6.68 -1.67 8.66
C VAL A 129 -6.44 -2.76 7.63
N MET A 130 -7.24 -3.83 7.65
CA MET A 130 -7.12 -4.93 6.69
C MET A 130 -7.35 -4.48 5.24
N ARG A 131 -8.42 -3.73 4.99
CA ARG A 131 -8.71 -3.18 3.65
C ARG A 131 -7.56 -2.29 3.17
N SER A 132 -7.01 -1.47 4.05
CA SER A 132 -5.84 -0.62 3.74
C SER A 132 -4.59 -1.44 3.42
N ALA A 133 -4.36 -2.54 4.15
CA ALA A 133 -3.27 -3.48 3.89
C ALA A 133 -3.42 -4.19 2.53
N ILE A 134 -4.63 -4.62 2.17
CA ILE A 134 -4.91 -5.25 0.86
C ILE A 134 -4.73 -4.24 -0.28
N VAL A 135 -5.18 -2.99 -0.10
CA VAL A 135 -4.93 -1.93 -1.09
C VAL A 135 -3.43 -1.68 -1.26
N ALA A 136 -2.66 -1.69 -0.17
CA ALA A 136 -1.21 -1.59 -0.22
C ALA A 136 -0.57 -2.78 -0.95
N LEU A 137 -1.03 -4.00 -0.69
CA LEU A 137 -0.59 -5.22 -1.38
C LEU A 137 -0.84 -5.15 -2.90
N CYS A 138 -1.92 -4.48 -3.32
CA CYS A 138 -2.27 -4.23 -4.73
C CYS A 138 -1.53 -3.05 -5.38
N SER A 139 -0.70 -2.33 -4.63
CA SER A 139 0.21 -1.30 -5.13
C SER A 139 1.46 -1.97 -5.77
N PRO A 140 2.36 -1.23 -6.44
CA PRO A 140 3.59 -1.80 -7.02
C PRO A 140 4.60 -2.09 -5.91
N MET A 141 4.22 -3.01 -5.02
CA MET A 141 4.96 -3.43 -3.85
C MET A 141 5.96 -4.51 -4.20
N VAL A 142 7.12 -4.47 -3.55
CA VAL A 142 8.18 -5.49 -3.65
C VAL A 142 8.42 -6.13 -2.30
N GLY A 143 8.70 -7.43 -2.31
CA GLY A 143 8.97 -8.18 -1.10
C GLY A 143 8.80 -9.68 -1.29
N PRO A 144 9.36 -10.48 -0.39
CA PRO A 144 9.45 -11.93 -0.55
C PRO A 144 8.07 -12.61 -0.52
N LYS A 145 7.09 -12.06 0.21
CA LYS A 145 5.77 -12.67 0.38
C LYS A 145 4.65 -11.96 -0.38
N VAL A 146 4.95 -10.90 -1.16
CA VAL A 146 3.93 -10.11 -1.86
C VAL A 146 3.04 -11.01 -2.74
N GLN A 147 3.66 -11.87 -3.54
CA GLN A 147 2.92 -12.72 -4.47
C GLN A 147 2.14 -13.81 -3.75
N GLU A 148 2.69 -14.39 -2.68
CA GLU A 148 1.97 -15.35 -1.82
C GLU A 148 0.69 -14.74 -1.26
N TYR A 149 0.79 -13.54 -0.68
CA TYR A 149 -0.35 -12.84 -0.10
C TYR A 149 -1.38 -12.42 -1.17
N ARG A 150 -0.95 -12.03 -2.37
CA ARG A 150 -1.86 -11.73 -3.49
C ARG A 150 -2.69 -12.94 -3.89
N HIS A 151 -2.05 -14.10 -4.07
CA HIS A 151 -2.76 -15.34 -4.35
C HIS A 151 -3.70 -15.72 -3.21
N MET A 152 -3.25 -15.60 -1.96
CA MET A 152 -4.08 -15.92 -0.79
C MET A 152 -5.36 -15.07 -0.76
N VAL A 153 -5.23 -13.75 -0.92
CA VAL A 153 -6.38 -12.84 -0.98
C VAL A 153 -7.24 -13.11 -2.21
N GLY A 154 -6.62 -13.34 -3.37
CA GLY A 154 -7.30 -13.67 -4.62
C GLY A 154 -8.18 -14.91 -4.49
N ASN A 155 -7.62 -16.00 -3.97
CA ASN A 155 -8.33 -17.26 -3.72
C ASN A 155 -9.53 -17.06 -2.79
N TYR A 156 -9.37 -16.29 -1.70
CA TYR A 156 -10.51 -15.99 -0.82
C TYR A 156 -11.63 -15.26 -1.54
N ILE A 157 -11.31 -14.28 -2.38
CA ILE A 157 -12.32 -13.53 -3.12
C ILE A 157 -13.02 -14.43 -4.16
N GLN A 158 -12.29 -15.36 -4.77
CA GLN A 158 -12.86 -16.33 -5.73
C GLN A 158 -13.78 -17.36 -5.06
N GLU A 159 -13.49 -17.77 -3.83
CA GLU A 159 -14.32 -18.69 -3.04
C GLU A 159 -15.60 -18.04 -2.49
N MET A 160 -15.69 -16.71 -2.47
CA MET A 160 -16.87 -15.98 -2.00
C MET A 160 -18.05 -16.06 -2.97
N PRO A 161 -19.30 -15.96 -2.48
CA PRO A 161 -20.47 -15.72 -3.33
C PRO A 161 -20.25 -14.49 -4.24
N PRO A 162 -20.60 -14.55 -5.54
CA PRO A 162 -20.27 -13.48 -6.50
C PRO A 162 -20.70 -12.07 -6.08
N ALA A 163 -21.87 -11.95 -5.43
CA ALA A 163 -22.36 -10.68 -4.92
C ALA A 163 -21.48 -10.10 -3.80
N GLN A 164 -20.98 -10.96 -2.90
CA GLN A 164 -20.09 -10.58 -1.80
C GLN A 164 -18.69 -10.21 -2.32
N ALA A 165 -18.14 -11.01 -3.23
CA ALA A 165 -16.88 -10.73 -3.91
C ALA A 165 -16.91 -9.36 -4.63
N LEU A 166 -17.97 -9.10 -5.40
CA LEU A 166 -18.14 -7.82 -6.11
C LEU A 166 -18.26 -6.65 -5.14
N LYS A 167 -18.97 -6.82 -4.02
CA LYS A 167 -19.10 -5.79 -2.99
C LYS A 167 -17.76 -5.49 -2.32
N LEU A 168 -17.01 -6.52 -1.90
CA LEU A 168 -15.69 -6.36 -1.31
C LEU A 168 -14.73 -5.64 -2.25
N LEU A 169 -14.72 -5.97 -3.55
CA LEU A 169 -13.90 -5.27 -4.54
C LEU A 169 -14.26 -3.79 -4.68
N LYS A 170 -15.56 -3.45 -4.59
CA LYS A 170 -16.01 -2.05 -4.56
C LYS A 170 -15.57 -1.35 -3.27
N ASP A 171 -15.69 -2.03 -2.14
CA ASP A 171 -15.26 -1.51 -0.83
C ASP A 171 -13.75 -1.25 -0.81
N LEU A 172 -12.93 -2.17 -1.34
CA LEU A 172 -11.48 -1.99 -1.47
C LEU A 172 -11.12 -0.82 -2.40
N ALA A 173 -11.82 -0.67 -3.52
CA ALA A 173 -11.64 0.47 -4.42
C ALA A 173 -12.02 1.79 -3.74
N ALA A 174 -13.10 1.79 -2.94
CA ALA A 174 -13.50 2.95 -2.14
C ALA A 174 -12.47 3.27 -1.05
N THR A 175 -11.91 2.26 -0.36
CA THR A 175 -10.82 2.47 0.60
C THR A 175 -9.60 3.09 -0.07
N ALA A 176 -9.21 2.62 -1.27
CA ALA A 176 -8.11 3.21 -2.02
C ALA A 176 -8.38 4.69 -2.36
N MET A 177 -9.60 5.00 -2.78
CA MET A 177 -10.04 6.39 -3.00
C MET A 177 -9.97 7.24 -1.74
N THR A 178 -10.45 6.74 -0.60
CA THR A 178 -10.41 7.47 0.69
C THR A 178 -8.97 7.76 1.13
N LEU A 179 -8.04 6.82 0.92
CA LEU A 179 -6.61 7.02 1.21
C LEU A 179 -5.99 8.08 0.28
N GLU A 180 -6.38 8.10 -1.00
CA GLU A 180 -5.99 9.16 -1.95
C GLU A 180 -6.62 10.52 -1.60
N GLU A 181 -7.88 10.54 -1.18
CA GLU A 181 -8.62 11.74 -0.82
C GLU A 181 -8.13 12.37 0.48
N HIS A 182 -7.82 11.59 1.51
CA HIS A 182 -7.16 12.12 2.71
C HIS A 182 -5.83 12.81 2.36
N SER A 183 -5.09 12.22 1.41
CA SER A 183 -3.90 12.86 0.84
C SER A 183 -4.25 14.13 0.04
N HIS A 184 -5.39 14.17 -0.64
CA HIS A 184 -5.86 15.32 -1.42
C HIS A 184 -6.37 16.46 -0.53
N HIS A 185 -7.18 16.20 0.50
CA HIS A 185 -7.65 17.22 1.45
C HIS A 185 -6.49 17.87 2.19
N LYS A 186 -5.49 17.09 2.64
CA LYS A 186 -4.23 17.64 3.18
C LYS A 186 -3.51 18.55 2.18
N ARG A 187 -3.62 18.28 0.87
CA ARG A 187 -3.06 19.12 -0.21
C ARG A 187 -3.91 20.36 -0.51
N VAL A 188 -5.24 20.25 -0.58
CA VAL A 188 -6.15 21.39 -0.82
C VAL A 188 -6.11 22.38 0.35
N ALA A 189 -5.96 21.88 1.57
CA ALA A 189 -5.72 22.73 2.75
C ALA A 189 -4.41 23.54 2.64
N ARG A 190 -3.41 23.06 1.89
CA ARG A 190 -2.14 23.74 1.65
C ARG A 190 -2.11 24.55 0.34
N ILE A 191 -2.89 24.16 -0.67
CA ILE A 191 -2.96 24.77 -2.01
C ILE A 191 -4.44 24.90 -2.43
N PRO A 192 -5.11 26.02 -2.07
CA PRO A 192 -6.55 26.21 -2.30
C PRO A 192 -6.98 26.19 -3.77
N ALA A 193 -6.07 26.46 -4.71
CA ALA A 193 -6.33 26.45 -6.15
C ALA A 193 -6.74 25.07 -6.70
N LEU A 194 -6.52 23.99 -5.95
CA LEU A 194 -6.89 22.62 -6.34
C LEU A 194 -8.37 22.27 -6.12
N LYS A 195 -9.17 23.19 -5.56
CA LYS A 195 -10.56 22.96 -5.10
C LYS A 195 -11.59 22.75 -6.24
N ASN A 196 -11.30 23.16 -7.48
CA ASN A 196 -12.31 23.35 -8.54
C ASN A 196 -12.29 22.32 -9.69
N ARG A 197 -11.82 21.08 -9.47
CA ARG A 197 -11.98 20.03 -10.50
C ARG A 197 -13.32 19.30 -10.32
N ASN A 198 -14.00 19.04 -11.43
CA ASN A 198 -15.31 18.37 -11.49
C ASN A 198 -15.23 16.97 -10.86
N LYS A 199 -15.55 16.88 -9.56
CA LYS A 199 -15.13 15.82 -8.65
C LYS A 199 -15.78 14.46 -8.99
N ASP A 200 -17.08 14.45 -9.22
CA ASP A 200 -17.87 13.22 -9.31
C ASP A 200 -17.57 12.33 -10.53
N LYS A 201 -17.27 12.92 -11.69
CA LYS A 201 -16.93 12.15 -12.90
C LYS A 201 -15.50 11.60 -12.81
N ALA A 202 -14.59 12.38 -12.25
CA ALA A 202 -13.21 11.94 -12.02
C ALA A 202 -13.16 10.82 -10.97
N ASP A 203 -13.97 10.91 -9.92
CA ASP A 203 -14.00 9.92 -8.85
C ASP A 203 -14.57 8.58 -9.34
N ARG A 204 -15.65 8.59 -10.14
CA ARG A 204 -16.16 7.36 -10.78
C ARG A 204 -15.12 6.68 -11.68
N ALA A 205 -14.39 7.45 -12.48
CA ALA A 205 -13.32 6.89 -13.32
C ALA A 205 -12.17 6.31 -12.49
N ARG A 206 -11.81 6.95 -11.36
CA ARG A 206 -10.77 6.45 -10.45
C ARG A 206 -11.20 5.18 -9.69
N VAL A 207 -12.45 5.06 -9.26
CA VAL A 207 -12.99 3.83 -8.67
C VAL A 207 -12.85 2.65 -9.65
N VAL A 208 -13.20 2.86 -10.93
CA VAL A 208 -13.06 1.81 -11.96
C VAL A 208 -11.58 1.46 -12.20
N MET A 209 -10.68 2.43 -12.17
CA MET A 209 -9.24 2.20 -12.29
C MET A 209 -8.71 1.37 -11.12
N TRP A 210 -9.07 1.73 -9.87
CA TRP A 210 -8.69 0.98 -8.68
C TRP A 210 -9.26 -0.44 -8.68
N TYR A 211 -10.53 -0.60 -9.08
CA TYR A 211 -11.15 -1.91 -9.25
C TYR A 211 -10.33 -2.79 -10.21
N LYS A 212 -9.99 -2.28 -11.40
CA LYS A 212 -9.18 -3.02 -12.39
C LYS A 212 -7.79 -3.36 -11.85
N ARG A 213 -7.16 -2.42 -11.14
CA ARG A 213 -5.83 -2.62 -10.54
C ARG A 213 -5.84 -3.71 -9.49
N ILE A 214 -6.81 -3.67 -8.57
CA ILE A 214 -7.00 -4.69 -7.53
C ILE A 214 -7.28 -6.04 -8.16
N ALA A 215 -8.21 -6.11 -9.12
CA ALA A 215 -8.53 -7.37 -9.81
C ALA A 215 -7.32 -7.96 -10.55
N THR A 216 -6.48 -7.12 -11.16
CA THR A 216 -5.26 -7.56 -11.84
C THR A 216 -4.21 -8.03 -10.84
N ALA A 217 -3.95 -7.26 -9.79
CA ALA A 217 -2.95 -7.60 -8.78
C ALA A 217 -3.29 -8.87 -7.98
N LEU A 218 -4.59 -9.15 -7.81
CA LEU A 218 -5.09 -10.35 -7.13
C LEU A 218 -5.40 -11.51 -8.10
N GLU A 219 -5.04 -11.39 -9.37
CA GLU A 219 -5.25 -12.42 -10.40
C GLU A 219 -6.70 -12.92 -10.52
N LEU A 220 -7.66 -12.00 -10.32
CA LEU A 220 -9.09 -12.29 -10.33
C LEU A 220 -9.70 -12.29 -11.73
N VAL A 221 -8.94 -11.88 -12.75
CA VAL A 221 -9.39 -11.87 -14.13
C VAL A 221 -9.02 -13.21 -14.76
N GLU A 222 -9.98 -13.89 -15.38
CA GLU A 222 -9.76 -15.17 -16.07
C GLU A 222 -8.52 -15.10 -16.97
N LYS A 223 -7.62 -16.09 -16.81
CA LYS A 223 -6.61 -16.37 -17.83
C LYS A 223 -7.38 -16.74 -19.09
N LYS A 224 -7.39 -15.81 -20.06
CA LYS A 224 -7.89 -16.09 -21.41
C LYS A 224 -7.16 -17.26 -22.04
#